data_AF-A0A1E4I1G4-F1
#
_entry.id   AF-A0A1E4I1G4-F1
#
_cell.length_a   1.000
_cell.length_b   1.000
_cell.length_c   1.000
_cell.angle_alpha   90.00
_cell.angle_beta   90.00
_cell.angle_gamma   90.00
#
_symmetry.space_group_name_H-M   'P 1'
#
loop_
_entity.id
_entity.type
_entity.pdbx_description
1 polymer ?
#
loop_
_entity_poly.entity_id
_entity_poly.type
_entity_poly.pdbx_seq_one_letter_code
_entity_poly.pdbx_strand_id
1 'polypeptide(L)'
;MGRAGTGGMPDLVPPMQAATGELPTGSGWAVEFAWDGLRCIAYARPGRVRLLTARDRSVTSAFPELHVLAAKAPQGGVILDGTVVALDDAGVPSRRLLMRRTATQRPGASLVVDVPVGFFVSDLLWLDGESTTALPYQRRRELVDDLGLAEQPVVLSPSWPAGDAGHVLATARRYGLDGVYAKRLDSAYQPGRRSRNWLRVPLRQSRQVVIGGWTPASPDRPDTVAALLLGVPGSAGLRYVGRVGLGAGAPRAAVTALLPDLGTDDSAFAGGVPAGVSRDARWAVPRLVGQVEFTEWTAGGRLRLPVWRGLVAPEDVEDGLWDDGFADDERWDDETDSEAGTVDLDGPEEPAAPQAASPPEASEVTEATEATEATERPEPLPDPVARAQARRLEQHFVYNSLNTIASLVRTDPGRARELLLGFADLTRAADRPTDDAITLRDELDSVRAYLQLEQARFGKRLTAQVSSAPGLDDLPATPMEVLAQVRAVVQEVVEPRPEGGGVTVEAAADGEHYVVTITETATAQTWTIRPAAATL
;
A
#
# COMPACT_ATOMS: atom_id res chain seq x y z
N MET A 1 28.78 -8.25 -27.41
CA MET A 1 27.82 -7.42 -28.16
C MET A 1 26.90 -8.33 -28.95
N GLY A 2 25.76 -8.73 -28.35
CA GLY A 2 24.71 -9.49 -29.03
C GLY A 2 23.53 -8.54 -29.25
N ARG A 3 23.07 -8.43 -30.49
CA ARG A 3 21.92 -7.61 -30.88
C ARG A 3 20.67 -8.05 -30.10
N ALA A 4 20.17 -7.17 -29.21
CA ALA A 4 18.83 -7.27 -28.67
C ALA A 4 17.83 -7.03 -29.81
N GLY A 5 16.80 -7.87 -29.88
CA GLY A 5 15.82 -7.85 -30.97
C GLY A 5 15.06 -6.53 -31.02
N THR A 6 15.07 -5.90 -32.19
CA THR A 6 14.25 -4.74 -32.58
C THR A 6 12.79 -5.18 -32.79
N GLY A 7 12.14 -5.67 -31.75
CA GLY A 7 10.71 -6.01 -31.75
C GLY A 7 9.89 -4.89 -31.09
N GLY A 8 8.67 -4.66 -31.57
CA GLY A 8 7.72 -3.78 -30.88
C GLY A 8 7.38 -4.28 -29.46
N MET A 9 6.86 -3.39 -28.61
CA MET A 9 6.48 -3.74 -27.24
C MET A 9 5.56 -4.96 -27.21
N PRO A 10 5.88 -6.01 -26.41
CA PRO A 10 5.20 -7.30 -26.47
C PRO A 10 3.75 -7.22 -25.99
N ASP A 11 2.90 -8.06 -26.60
CA ASP A 11 1.48 -8.17 -26.22
C ASP A 11 1.28 -8.93 -24.90
N LEU A 12 2.26 -9.72 -24.48
CA LEU A 12 2.19 -10.46 -23.23
C LEU A 12 3.58 -10.71 -22.64
N VAL A 13 3.75 -10.39 -21.37
CA VAL A 13 4.88 -10.79 -20.55
C VAL A 13 4.35 -11.63 -19.39
N PRO A 14 4.57 -12.96 -19.38
CA PRO A 14 4.15 -13.81 -18.28
C PRO A 14 4.83 -13.35 -16.98
N PRO A 15 4.08 -13.12 -15.88
CA PRO A 15 4.69 -12.61 -14.66
C PRO A 15 5.66 -13.63 -14.05
N MET A 16 6.83 -13.15 -13.60
CA MET A 16 7.74 -13.92 -12.75
C MET A 16 7.04 -14.33 -11.45
N GLN A 17 7.40 -15.47 -10.86
CA GLN A 17 6.77 -15.94 -9.62
C GLN A 17 7.79 -15.98 -8.48
N ALA A 18 7.39 -15.50 -7.32
CA ALA A 18 8.20 -15.63 -6.11
C ALA A 18 8.26 -17.10 -5.65
N ALA A 19 9.43 -17.57 -5.24
CA ALA A 19 9.52 -18.79 -4.43
C ALA A 19 9.16 -18.47 -2.98
N THR A 20 8.56 -19.41 -2.24
CA THR A 20 8.43 -19.25 -0.79
C THR A 20 9.80 -19.49 -0.15
N GLY A 21 10.18 -18.67 0.82
CA GLY A 21 11.46 -18.80 1.52
C GLY A 21 11.48 -18.06 2.85
N GLU A 22 12.62 -18.15 3.53
CA GLU A 22 12.92 -17.38 4.74
C GLU A 22 13.48 -16.01 4.37
N LEU A 23 13.49 -15.10 5.35
CA LEU A 23 14.07 -13.79 5.17
C LEU A 23 15.59 -13.92 4.90
N PRO A 24 16.10 -13.43 3.76
CA PRO A 24 17.51 -13.57 3.44
C PRO A 24 18.37 -12.70 4.34
N THR A 25 19.57 -13.18 4.66
CA THR A 25 20.62 -12.42 5.33
C THR A 25 21.60 -11.84 4.30
N GLY A 26 22.05 -10.60 4.51
CA GLY A 26 23.06 -9.93 3.67
C GLY A 26 22.52 -8.78 2.80
N SER A 27 23.44 -7.91 2.36
CA SER A 27 23.12 -6.63 1.69
C SER A 27 22.66 -6.73 0.24
N GLY A 28 22.74 -7.90 -0.39
CA GLY A 28 22.37 -8.11 -1.80
C GLY A 28 20.87 -8.18 -2.08
N TRP A 29 20.03 -7.84 -1.11
CA TRP A 29 18.59 -8.00 -1.16
C TRP A 29 17.86 -6.70 -0.80
N ALA A 30 16.80 -6.43 -1.55
CA ALA A 30 15.75 -5.51 -1.18
C ALA A 30 14.58 -6.27 -0.55
N VAL A 31 13.85 -5.61 0.34
CA VAL A 31 12.62 -6.09 0.95
C VAL A 31 11.50 -5.09 0.66
N GLU A 32 10.36 -5.61 0.22
CA GLU A 32 9.15 -4.85 -0.08
C GLU A 32 7.97 -5.45 0.68
N PHE A 33 6.91 -4.67 0.88
CA PHE A 33 5.65 -5.23 1.33
C PHE A 33 5.08 -6.22 0.31
N ALA A 34 4.53 -7.33 0.81
CA ALA A 34 3.68 -8.17 -0.01
C ALA A 34 2.26 -7.63 0.07
N TRP A 35 1.99 -6.63 -0.77
CA TRP A 35 0.67 -6.01 -0.87
C TRP A 35 -0.42 -7.05 -1.14
N ASP A 36 -1.46 -7.09 -0.30
CA ASP A 36 -2.64 -7.92 -0.55
C ASP A 36 -3.54 -7.23 -1.57
N GLY A 37 -3.58 -7.79 -2.78
CA GLY A 37 -4.33 -7.21 -3.87
C GLY A 37 -4.30 -8.03 -5.15
N LEU A 38 -4.71 -7.41 -6.24
CA LEU A 38 -4.77 -8.03 -7.56
C LEU A 38 -3.49 -7.70 -8.33
N ARG A 39 -2.60 -8.68 -8.44
CA ARG A 39 -1.40 -8.54 -9.27
C ARG A 39 -1.77 -8.36 -10.74
N CYS A 40 -1.24 -7.30 -11.34
CA CYS A 40 -1.48 -6.90 -12.71
C CYS A 40 -0.17 -6.52 -13.43
N ILE A 41 -0.09 -6.86 -14.71
CA ILE A 41 0.87 -6.27 -15.65
C ILE A 41 0.15 -5.16 -16.41
N ALA A 42 0.64 -3.93 -16.26
CA ALA A 42 0.13 -2.77 -16.97
C ALA A 42 0.98 -2.54 -18.24
N TYR A 43 0.31 -2.44 -19.37
CA TYR A 43 0.90 -2.10 -20.67
C TYR A 43 0.37 -0.73 -21.05
N ALA A 44 1.24 0.28 -21.09
CA ALA A 44 0.84 1.63 -21.40
C ALA A 44 1.61 2.16 -22.61
N ARG A 45 0.88 2.84 -23.49
CA ARG A 45 1.36 3.64 -24.62
C ARG A 45 0.55 4.94 -24.64
N PRO A 46 1.00 5.97 -25.37
CA PRO A 46 0.21 7.18 -25.55
C PRO A 46 -1.24 6.87 -25.93
N GLY A 47 -2.19 7.37 -25.13
CA GLY A 47 -3.63 7.19 -25.32
C GLY A 47 -4.20 5.78 -25.06
N ARG A 48 -3.39 4.79 -24.65
CA ARG A 48 -3.87 3.42 -24.44
C ARG A 48 -3.21 2.73 -23.25
N VAL A 49 -4.04 2.27 -22.32
CA VAL A 49 -3.66 1.38 -21.22
C VAL A 49 -4.33 0.03 -21.36
N ARG A 50 -3.62 -1.04 -20.97
CA ARG A 50 -4.21 -2.37 -20.75
C ARG A 50 -3.63 -2.96 -19.47
N LEU A 51 -4.51 -3.42 -18.58
CA LEU A 51 -4.14 -4.17 -17.38
C LEU A 51 -4.54 -5.62 -17.53
N LEU A 52 -3.57 -6.52 -17.39
CA LEU A 52 -3.79 -7.96 -17.38
C LEU A 52 -3.45 -8.53 -16.01
N THR A 53 -4.30 -9.41 -15.49
CA THR A 53 -3.97 -10.18 -14.28
C THR A 53 -2.86 -11.18 -14.55
N ALA A 54 -2.35 -11.83 -13.50
CA ALA A 54 -1.36 -12.91 -13.63
C ALA A 54 -1.80 -14.16 -14.44
N ARG A 55 -3.09 -14.23 -14.83
CA ARG A 55 -3.66 -15.27 -15.72
C ARG A 55 -4.16 -14.68 -17.04
N ASP A 56 -3.58 -13.55 -17.45
CA ASP A 56 -3.82 -12.88 -18.73
C ASP A 56 -5.25 -12.35 -18.95
N ARG A 57 -6.08 -12.34 -17.90
CA ARG A 57 -7.42 -11.74 -17.93
C ARG A 57 -7.32 -10.22 -17.91
N SER A 58 -7.95 -9.55 -18.88
CA SER A 58 -8.07 -8.09 -18.86
C SER A 58 -8.96 -7.62 -17.71
N VAL A 59 -8.45 -6.68 -16.93
CA VAL A 59 -9.17 -5.96 -15.87
C VAL A 59 -9.13 -4.45 -16.08
N THR A 60 -8.70 -4.01 -17.27
CA THR A 60 -8.55 -2.60 -17.64
C THR A 60 -9.79 -1.77 -17.35
N SER A 61 -10.96 -2.24 -17.78
CA SER A 61 -12.22 -1.52 -17.58
C SER A 61 -12.66 -1.44 -16.12
N ALA A 62 -12.14 -2.31 -15.25
CA ALA A 62 -12.45 -2.27 -13.83
C ALA A 62 -11.72 -1.10 -13.14
N PHE A 63 -10.66 -0.55 -13.72
CA PHE A 63 -9.84 0.50 -13.10
C PHE A 63 -9.64 1.71 -14.05
N PRO A 64 -10.72 2.43 -14.42
CA PRO A 64 -10.63 3.60 -15.29
C PRO A 64 -9.64 4.67 -14.83
N GLU A 65 -9.46 4.86 -13.52
CA GLU A 65 -8.51 5.77 -12.89
C GLU A 65 -7.04 5.51 -13.27
N LEU A 66 -6.69 4.28 -13.69
CA LEU A 66 -5.33 3.94 -14.13
C LEU A 66 -5.02 4.37 -15.58
N HIS A 67 -5.96 5.01 -16.29
CA HIS A 67 -5.69 5.60 -17.61
C HIS A 67 -4.65 6.73 -17.56
N VAL A 68 -4.36 7.31 -16.40
CA VAL A 68 -3.26 8.26 -16.20
C VAL A 68 -1.92 7.72 -16.72
N LEU A 69 -1.71 6.40 -16.67
CA LEU A 69 -0.51 5.75 -17.22
C LEU A 69 -0.34 5.98 -18.72
N ALA A 70 -1.42 6.15 -19.49
CA ALA A 70 -1.32 6.44 -20.93
C ALA A 70 -0.86 7.87 -21.20
N ALA A 71 -1.17 8.83 -20.33
CA ALA A 71 -0.74 10.21 -20.48
C ALA A 71 0.77 10.35 -20.25
N LYS A 72 1.33 9.57 -19.32
CA LYS A 72 2.75 9.59 -18.95
C LYS A 72 3.60 8.54 -19.69
N ALA A 73 3.00 7.71 -20.54
CA ALA A 73 3.74 6.66 -21.24
C ALA A 73 4.65 7.26 -22.33
N PRO A 74 5.92 6.84 -22.42
CA PRO A 74 6.80 7.24 -23.52
C PRO A 74 6.29 6.66 -24.85
N GLN A 75 6.79 7.19 -25.97
CA GLN A 75 6.34 6.81 -27.32
C GLN A 75 6.53 5.30 -27.61
N GLY A 76 7.66 4.73 -27.20
CA GLY A 76 7.94 3.30 -27.29
C GLY A 76 7.21 2.43 -26.25
N GLY A 77 6.42 3.05 -25.38
CA GLY A 77 5.59 2.41 -24.36
C GLY A 77 6.34 1.98 -23.10
N VAL A 78 5.57 1.54 -22.11
CA VAL A 78 6.08 1.03 -20.82
C VAL A 78 5.28 -0.21 -20.39
N ILE A 79 5.97 -1.18 -19.79
CA ILE A 79 5.34 -2.35 -19.16
C ILE A 79 5.75 -2.40 -17.69
N LEU A 80 4.76 -2.40 -16.79
CA LEU A 80 4.93 -2.37 -15.34
C LEU A 80 4.34 -3.63 -14.69
N ASP A 81 5.05 -4.22 -13.74
CA ASP A 81 4.54 -5.30 -12.87
C ASP A 81 4.20 -4.72 -11.50
N GLY A 82 2.95 -4.89 -11.06
CA GLY A 82 2.50 -4.33 -9.79
C GLY A 82 1.24 -4.98 -9.24
N THR A 83 0.75 -4.42 -8.15
CA THR A 83 -0.45 -4.91 -7.46
C THR A 83 -1.46 -3.78 -7.33
N VAL A 84 -2.68 -4.00 -7.81
CA VAL A 84 -3.80 -3.11 -7.52
C VAL A 84 -4.35 -3.45 -6.14
N VAL A 85 -4.38 -2.45 -5.27
CA VAL A 85 -4.78 -2.58 -3.86
C VAL A 85 -5.94 -1.63 -3.60
N ALA A 86 -7.00 -2.11 -2.98
CA ALA A 86 -8.04 -1.25 -2.41
C ALA A 86 -7.71 -1.02 -0.94
N LEU A 87 -7.79 0.22 -0.49
CA LEU A 87 -7.57 0.59 0.91
C LEU A 87 -8.93 0.87 1.58
N ASP A 88 -9.05 0.58 2.86
CA ASP A 88 -10.17 1.05 3.68
C ASP A 88 -9.93 2.49 4.17
N ASP A 89 -10.88 3.02 4.95
CA ASP A 89 -10.82 4.39 5.48
C ASP A 89 -9.63 4.63 6.43
N ALA A 90 -9.05 3.56 6.98
CA ALA A 90 -7.84 3.60 7.80
C ALA A 90 -6.55 3.47 6.95
N GLY A 91 -6.67 3.37 5.63
CA GLY A 91 -5.55 3.20 4.71
C GLY A 91 -4.99 1.78 4.69
N VAL A 92 -5.71 0.78 5.20
CA VAL A 92 -5.28 -0.62 5.26
C VAL A 92 -5.76 -1.39 4.02
N PRO A 93 -4.92 -2.22 3.39
CA PRO A 93 -5.33 -3.07 2.28
C PRO A 93 -6.52 -3.98 2.62
N SER A 94 -7.56 -3.94 1.79
CA SER A 94 -8.79 -4.71 1.99
C SER A 94 -9.18 -5.50 0.75
N ARG A 95 -8.98 -6.82 0.83
CA ARG A 95 -9.40 -7.75 -0.22
C ARG A 95 -10.91 -7.76 -0.44
N ARG A 96 -11.70 -7.54 0.62
CA ARG A 96 -13.16 -7.44 0.54
C ARG A 96 -13.58 -6.26 -0.34
N LEU A 97 -12.96 -5.09 -0.14
CA LEU A 97 -13.21 -3.90 -0.96
C LEU A 97 -12.77 -4.13 -2.40
N LEU A 98 -11.60 -4.74 -2.62
CA LEU A 98 -11.13 -5.09 -3.97
C LEU A 98 -12.06 -6.08 -4.68
N MET A 99 -12.65 -7.03 -3.97
CA MET A 99 -13.67 -7.93 -4.52
C MET A 99 -14.95 -7.18 -4.91
N ARG A 100 -15.44 -6.26 -4.07
CA ARG A 100 -16.56 -5.36 -4.41
C ARG A 100 -16.24 -4.55 -5.67
N ARG A 101 -15.02 -4.01 -5.75
CA ARG A 101 -14.51 -3.19 -6.87
C ARG A 101 -14.44 -3.96 -8.19
N THR A 102 -14.16 -5.26 -8.14
CA THR A 102 -13.97 -6.14 -9.31
C THR A 102 -15.15 -7.06 -9.60
N ALA A 103 -16.24 -6.97 -8.83
CA ALA A 103 -17.48 -7.71 -9.06
C ALA A 103 -18.16 -7.31 -10.39
N THR A 104 -17.97 -6.08 -10.83
CA THR A 104 -18.42 -5.56 -12.13
C THR A 104 -17.22 -5.24 -13.02
N GLN A 105 -17.36 -5.47 -14.34
CA GLN A 105 -16.27 -5.18 -15.28
C GLN A 105 -16.06 -3.68 -15.52
N ARG A 106 -17.12 -2.88 -15.35
CA ARG A 106 -17.13 -1.43 -15.51
C ARG A 106 -17.86 -0.82 -14.31
N PRO A 107 -17.14 -0.39 -13.26
CA PRO A 107 -17.75 0.28 -12.11
C PRO A 107 -18.44 1.59 -12.56
N GLY A 108 -19.53 1.95 -11.89
CA GLY A 108 -20.06 3.32 -11.98
C GLY A 108 -19.17 4.30 -11.19
N ALA A 109 -19.25 5.59 -11.49
CA ALA A 109 -18.41 6.63 -10.87
C ALA A 109 -18.45 6.61 -9.33
N SER A 110 -19.64 6.41 -8.73
CA SER A 110 -19.79 6.30 -7.27
C SER A 110 -18.95 5.16 -6.68
N LEU A 111 -18.92 3.98 -7.30
CA LEU A 111 -18.11 2.86 -6.78
C LEU A 111 -16.60 3.12 -6.90
N VAL A 112 -16.17 3.90 -7.89
CA VAL A 112 -14.76 4.30 -8.04
C VAL A 112 -14.34 5.24 -6.90
N VAL A 113 -15.23 6.17 -6.53
CA VAL A 113 -15.01 7.12 -5.43
C VAL A 113 -15.08 6.41 -4.07
N ASP A 114 -16.07 5.56 -3.85
CA ASP A 114 -16.28 4.84 -2.58
C ASP A 114 -15.19 3.80 -2.29
N VAL A 115 -14.52 3.30 -3.33
CA VAL A 115 -13.49 2.27 -3.20
C VAL A 115 -12.27 2.68 -4.03
N PRO A 116 -11.48 3.64 -3.53
CA PRO A 116 -10.27 4.07 -4.22
C PRO A 116 -9.25 2.92 -4.26
N VAL A 117 -8.46 2.88 -5.34
CA VAL A 117 -7.40 1.88 -5.49
C VAL A 117 -6.07 2.54 -5.79
N GLY A 118 -5.00 1.93 -5.30
CA GLY A 118 -3.62 2.24 -5.68
C GLY A 118 -3.03 1.13 -6.56
N PHE A 119 -2.30 1.48 -7.61
CA PHE A 119 -1.47 0.55 -8.37
C PHE A 119 -0.02 0.62 -7.90
N PHE A 120 0.35 -0.33 -7.04
CA PHE A 120 1.68 -0.45 -6.43
C PHE A 120 2.64 -1.13 -7.40
N VAL A 121 3.40 -0.33 -8.14
CA VAL A 121 4.39 -0.74 -9.12
C VAL A 121 5.62 -1.29 -8.42
N SER A 122 5.95 -2.54 -8.74
CA SER A 122 7.04 -3.29 -8.11
C SER A 122 8.20 -3.58 -9.06
N ASP A 123 7.98 -3.48 -10.38
CA ASP A 123 9.01 -3.72 -11.39
C ASP A 123 8.70 -3.07 -12.75
N LEU A 124 9.72 -2.90 -13.57
CA LEU A 124 9.70 -2.35 -14.93
C LEU A 124 10.21 -3.41 -15.91
N LEU A 125 9.39 -3.79 -16.91
CA LEU A 125 9.67 -4.90 -17.83
C LEU A 125 10.00 -4.44 -19.26
N TRP A 126 9.58 -3.22 -19.60
CA TRP A 126 9.80 -2.58 -20.90
C TRP A 126 9.81 -1.07 -20.74
N LEU A 127 10.72 -0.40 -21.41
CA LEU A 127 10.81 1.05 -21.45
C LEU A 127 11.23 1.51 -22.85
N ASP A 128 10.38 2.35 -23.46
CA ASP A 128 10.67 3.12 -24.68
C ASP A 128 11.34 2.33 -25.81
N GLY A 129 10.76 1.18 -26.14
CA GLY A 129 11.24 0.33 -27.24
C GLY A 129 12.23 -0.76 -26.84
N GLU A 130 12.66 -0.80 -25.56
CA GLU A 130 13.62 -1.78 -25.08
C GLU A 130 13.08 -2.63 -23.92
N SER A 131 13.45 -3.91 -23.89
CA SER A 131 13.17 -4.75 -22.73
C SER A 131 14.18 -4.49 -21.62
N THR A 132 13.67 -4.22 -20.43
CA THR A 132 14.48 -4.03 -19.22
C THR A 132 14.70 -5.34 -18.44
N THR A 133 14.05 -6.45 -18.83
CA THR A 133 14.03 -7.70 -18.06
C THR A 133 15.40 -8.30 -17.77
N ALA A 134 16.39 -8.09 -18.65
CA ALA A 134 17.77 -8.55 -18.47
C ALA A 134 18.59 -7.68 -17.51
N LEU A 135 18.15 -6.45 -17.22
CA LEU A 135 18.83 -5.55 -16.30
C LEU A 135 18.69 -6.04 -14.85
N PRO A 136 19.66 -5.73 -13.96
CA PRO A 136 19.51 -5.94 -12.52
C PRO A 136 18.27 -5.27 -11.94
N TYR A 137 17.63 -5.88 -10.94
CA TYR A 137 16.44 -5.34 -10.26
C TYR A 137 16.64 -3.91 -9.79
N GLN A 138 17.81 -3.61 -9.19
CA GLN A 138 18.12 -2.25 -8.75
C GLN A 138 18.05 -1.25 -9.90
N ARG A 139 18.59 -1.59 -11.08
CA ARG A 139 18.55 -0.69 -12.24
C ARG A 139 17.14 -0.49 -12.78
N ARG A 140 16.31 -1.54 -12.77
CA ARG A 140 14.90 -1.44 -13.17
C ARG A 140 14.10 -0.54 -12.22
N ARG A 141 14.45 -0.54 -10.92
CA ARG A 141 13.88 0.34 -9.91
C ARG A 141 14.28 1.81 -10.08
N GLU A 142 15.56 2.08 -10.34
CA GLU A 142 16.02 3.44 -10.66
C GLU A 142 15.28 3.99 -11.89
N LEU A 143 15.20 3.18 -12.95
CA LEU A 143 14.51 3.57 -14.18
C LEU A 143 13.03 3.86 -13.98
N VAL A 144 12.32 3.09 -13.15
CA VAL A 144 10.88 3.33 -12.93
C VAL A 144 10.63 4.57 -12.07
N ASP A 145 11.55 4.89 -11.17
CA ASP A 145 11.52 6.10 -10.34
C ASP A 145 11.76 7.35 -11.18
N ASP A 146 12.75 7.30 -12.07
CA ASP A 146 13.10 8.39 -12.99
C ASP A 146 11.95 8.78 -13.94
N LEU A 147 10.99 7.87 -14.20
CA LEU A 147 9.84 8.15 -15.06
C LEU A 147 8.81 9.12 -14.47
N GLY A 148 8.86 9.42 -13.16
CA GLY A 148 7.89 10.33 -12.55
C GLY A 148 6.44 9.80 -12.62
N LEU A 149 6.26 8.48 -12.62
CA LEU A 149 4.93 7.84 -12.61
C LEU A 149 4.28 7.85 -11.23
N ALA A 150 5.01 8.24 -10.18
CA ALA A 150 4.59 8.14 -8.79
C ALA A 150 3.61 9.26 -8.39
N GLU A 151 2.40 9.21 -8.92
CA GLU A 151 1.28 10.06 -8.55
C GLU A 151 0.02 9.21 -8.42
N GLN A 152 -0.81 9.49 -7.41
CA GLN A 152 -2.07 8.78 -7.21
C GLN A 152 -2.89 8.72 -8.51
N PRO A 153 -3.43 7.55 -8.89
CA PRO A 153 -3.46 6.28 -8.15
C PRO A 153 -2.21 5.38 -8.30
N VAL A 154 -1.16 5.81 -8.99
CA VAL A 154 0.06 5.01 -9.23
C VAL A 154 1.08 5.26 -8.12
N VAL A 155 1.54 4.18 -7.49
CA VAL A 155 2.49 4.25 -6.37
C VAL A 155 3.67 3.36 -6.68
N LEU A 156 4.90 3.85 -6.55
CA LEU A 156 6.06 2.97 -6.56
C LEU A 156 6.12 2.23 -5.23
N SER A 157 6.02 0.90 -5.27
CA SER A 157 6.14 0.04 -4.08
C SER A 157 7.44 0.40 -3.35
N PRO A 158 7.39 0.81 -2.08
CA PRO A 158 8.60 1.14 -1.34
C PRO A 158 9.46 -0.11 -1.15
N SER A 159 10.77 0.09 -1.20
CA SER A 159 11.78 -0.98 -1.18
C SER A 159 12.90 -0.61 -0.21
N TRP A 160 13.17 -1.46 0.76
CA TRP A 160 14.18 -1.25 1.79
C TRP A 160 15.34 -2.23 1.67
N PRO A 161 16.55 -1.87 2.10
CA PRO A 161 17.64 -2.84 2.23
C PRO A 161 17.29 -3.96 3.22
N ALA A 162 17.80 -5.17 2.98
CA ALA A 162 17.56 -6.33 3.85
C ALA A 162 18.00 -6.14 5.31
N GLY A 163 18.92 -5.22 5.60
CA GLY A 163 19.26 -4.84 6.98
C GLY A 163 18.08 -4.27 7.78
N ASP A 164 17.06 -3.73 7.11
CA ASP A 164 15.87 -3.14 7.74
C ASP A 164 14.67 -4.10 7.75
N ALA A 165 14.87 -5.33 7.25
CA ALA A 165 13.79 -6.28 7.07
C ALA A 165 13.01 -6.61 8.34
N GLY A 166 13.65 -6.57 9.52
CA GLY A 166 12.98 -6.74 10.80
C GLY A 166 11.92 -5.66 11.06
N HIS A 167 12.24 -4.40 10.76
CA HIS A 167 11.30 -3.29 10.85
C HIS A 167 10.21 -3.41 9.80
N VAL A 168 10.55 -3.75 8.55
CA VAL A 168 9.56 -3.93 7.48
C VAL A 168 8.58 -5.05 7.85
N LEU A 169 9.04 -6.17 8.41
CA LEU A 169 8.18 -7.24 8.90
C LEU A 169 7.28 -6.79 10.06
N ALA A 170 7.81 -6.04 11.03
CA ALA A 170 7.01 -5.51 12.13
C ALA A 170 5.92 -4.55 11.63
N THR A 171 6.26 -3.66 10.70
CA THR A 171 5.32 -2.73 10.07
C THR A 171 4.28 -3.48 9.23
N ALA A 172 4.70 -4.48 8.47
CA ALA A 172 3.78 -5.33 7.71
C ALA A 172 2.76 -6.02 8.62
N ARG A 173 3.16 -6.50 9.82
CA ARG A 173 2.23 -7.03 10.83
C ARG A 173 1.23 -5.99 11.28
N ARG A 174 1.70 -4.77 11.60
CA ARG A 174 0.84 -3.66 12.07
C ARG A 174 -0.22 -3.27 11.05
N TYR A 175 0.10 -3.34 9.75
CA TYR A 175 -0.84 -3.05 8.67
C TYR A 175 -1.61 -4.27 8.17
N GLY A 176 -1.62 -5.39 8.92
CA GLY A 176 -2.38 -6.59 8.56
C GLY A 176 -1.92 -7.29 7.29
N LEU A 177 -0.69 -7.03 6.81
CA LEU A 177 -0.15 -7.69 5.63
C LEU A 177 0.25 -9.13 5.97
N ASP A 178 0.06 -10.03 5.01
CA ASP A 178 0.39 -11.45 5.17
C ASP A 178 1.90 -11.73 4.94
N GLY A 179 2.69 -10.71 4.60
CA GLY A 179 4.15 -10.75 4.68
C GLY A 179 4.90 -9.77 3.79
N VAL A 180 6.14 -10.13 3.47
CA VAL A 180 7.04 -9.32 2.65
C VAL A 180 7.53 -10.10 1.43
N TYR A 181 8.02 -9.37 0.44
CA TYR A 181 8.84 -9.91 -0.64
C TYR A 181 10.30 -9.54 -0.41
N ALA A 182 11.21 -10.45 -0.70
CA ALA A 182 12.63 -10.14 -0.80
C ALA A 182 13.10 -10.35 -2.24
N LYS A 183 13.77 -9.37 -2.83
CA LYS A 183 14.26 -9.42 -4.22
C LYS A 183 15.78 -9.21 -4.26
N ARG A 184 16.50 -10.05 -5.01
CA ARG A 184 17.94 -9.87 -5.22
C ARG A 184 18.21 -8.65 -6.09
N LEU A 185 19.03 -7.73 -5.59
CA LEU A 185 19.36 -6.47 -6.25
C LEU A 185 19.98 -6.66 -7.63
N ASP A 186 20.85 -7.66 -7.76
CA ASP A 186 21.60 -7.98 -8.98
C ASP A 186 20.83 -8.88 -9.97
N SER A 187 19.57 -9.22 -9.68
CA SER A 187 18.86 -10.24 -10.44
C SER A 187 18.06 -9.70 -11.64
N ALA A 188 18.15 -10.41 -12.75
CA ALA A 188 17.26 -10.23 -13.90
C ALA A 188 15.83 -10.71 -13.59
N TYR A 189 14.85 -10.09 -14.25
CA TYR A 189 13.46 -10.55 -14.26
C TYR A 189 13.35 -11.81 -15.12
N GLN A 190 12.65 -12.83 -14.64
CA GLN A 190 12.51 -14.12 -15.34
C GLN A 190 11.04 -14.38 -15.67
N PRO A 191 10.55 -13.91 -16.83
CA PRO A 191 9.15 -14.05 -17.21
C PRO A 191 8.65 -15.49 -17.10
N GLY A 192 7.50 -15.67 -16.44
CA GLY A 192 6.82 -16.96 -16.26
C GLY A 192 7.53 -17.95 -15.34
N ARG A 193 8.71 -17.62 -14.79
CA ARG A 193 9.50 -18.55 -13.97
C ARG A 193 9.31 -18.27 -12.49
N ARG A 194 9.18 -19.36 -11.71
CA ARG A 194 9.38 -19.31 -10.27
C ARG A 194 10.87 -19.24 -9.96
N SER A 195 11.28 -18.26 -9.18
CA SER A 195 12.70 -17.99 -8.94
C SER A 195 13.00 -17.80 -7.48
N ARG A 196 14.19 -18.23 -7.06
CA ARG A 196 14.73 -17.94 -5.73
C ARG A 196 15.31 -16.53 -5.61
N ASN A 197 15.44 -15.79 -6.71
CA ASN A 197 15.85 -14.38 -6.69
C ASN A 197 14.73 -13.44 -6.24
N TRP A 198 13.50 -13.96 -6.12
CA TRP A 198 12.35 -13.27 -5.56
C TRP A 198 11.67 -14.22 -4.57
N LEU A 199 11.75 -13.89 -3.29
CA LEU A 199 11.20 -14.70 -2.20
C LEU A 199 9.94 -14.06 -1.65
N ARG A 200 8.89 -14.85 -1.47
CA ARG A 200 7.74 -14.51 -0.61
C ARG A 200 8.05 -15.01 0.79
N VAL A 201 8.20 -14.09 1.73
CA VAL A 201 8.46 -14.38 3.15
C VAL A 201 7.14 -14.13 3.91
N PRO A 202 6.38 -15.19 4.24
CA PRO A 202 5.12 -15.03 4.94
C PRO A 202 5.35 -14.48 6.34
N LEU A 203 4.47 -13.58 6.78
CA LEU A 203 4.37 -13.22 8.18
C LEU A 203 3.66 -14.35 8.91
N ARG A 204 4.43 -15.10 9.67
CA ARG A 204 3.90 -16.17 10.52
C ARG A 204 3.73 -15.61 11.91
N GLN A 205 2.52 -15.73 12.43
CA GLN A 205 2.23 -15.62 13.86
C GLN A 205 2.65 -16.92 14.51
N SER A 206 3.10 -16.85 15.75
CA SER A 206 3.50 -18.01 16.54
C SER A 206 2.67 -18.01 17.81
N ARG A 207 2.17 -19.15 18.24
CA ARG A 207 1.41 -19.27 19.49
C ARG A 207 1.59 -20.64 20.13
N GLN A 208 1.61 -20.66 21.46
CA GLN A 208 1.45 -21.89 22.24
C GLN A 208 -0.01 -22.36 22.21
N VAL A 209 -0.20 -23.63 21.90
CA VAL A 209 -1.52 -24.28 21.82
C VAL A 209 -1.50 -25.57 22.62
N VAL A 210 -2.65 -25.93 23.17
CA VAL A 210 -2.83 -27.17 23.92
C VAL A 210 -3.36 -28.26 22.99
N ILE A 211 -2.79 -29.45 23.10
CA ILE A 211 -3.29 -30.63 22.39
C ILE A 211 -4.48 -31.19 23.14
N GLY A 212 -5.67 -31.12 22.55
CA GLY A 212 -6.89 -31.73 23.10
C GLY A 212 -7.28 -33.07 22.46
N GLY A 213 -6.53 -33.51 21.46
CA GLY A 213 -6.75 -34.79 20.78
C GLY A 213 -5.97 -34.93 19.48
N TRP A 214 -6.22 -36.01 18.75
CA TRP A 214 -5.62 -36.26 17.44
C TRP A 214 -6.55 -37.05 16.52
N THR A 215 -6.32 -36.96 15.21
CA THR A 215 -6.93 -37.85 14.23
C THR A 215 -5.91 -38.89 13.78
N PRO A 216 -6.21 -40.19 13.81
CA PRO A 216 -5.36 -41.21 13.22
C PRO A 216 -5.22 -41.08 11.70
N ALA A 217 -4.15 -41.64 11.14
CA ALA A 217 -3.88 -41.64 9.70
C ALA A 217 -4.72 -42.64 8.91
N SER A 218 -5.24 -43.66 9.59
CA SER A 218 -6.18 -44.63 9.05
C SER A 218 -6.89 -45.32 10.22
N PRO A 219 -8.14 -45.79 10.05
CA PRO A 219 -8.84 -46.61 11.04
C PRO A 219 -8.03 -47.84 11.47
N ASP A 220 -7.26 -48.44 10.55
CA ASP A 220 -6.47 -49.65 10.79
C ASP A 220 -5.09 -49.36 11.41
N ARG A 221 -4.72 -48.08 11.54
CA ARG A 221 -3.46 -47.63 12.15
C ARG A 221 -3.73 -46.52 13.18
N PRO A 222 -4.42 -46.84 14.29
CA PRO A 222 -4.79 -45.86 15.31
C PRO A 222 -3.58 -45.16 15.94
N ASP A 223 -2.44 -45.85 16.00
CA ASP A 223 -1.20 -45.37 16.62
C ASP A 223 -0.44 -44.37 15.73
N THR A 224 -0.87 -44.17 14.49
CA THR A 224 -0.22 -43.25 13.55
C THR A 224 -1.00 -41.94 13.49
N VAL A 225 -0.46 -40.86 14.03
CA VAL A 225 -1.15 -39.55 14.14
C VAL A 225 -1.20 -38.80 12.80
N ALA A 226 -2.35 -38.64 12.14
CA ALA A 226 -2.43 -37.77 10.96
C ALA A 226 -2.31 -36.28 11.32
N ALA A 227 -3.09 -35.84 12.30
CA ALA A 227 -3.14 -34.44 12.71
C ALA A 227 -3.45 -34.33 14.21
N LEU A 228 -2.93 -33.28 14.83
CA LEU A 228 -3.28 -32.87 16.18
C LEU A 228 -4.50 -31.95 16.15
N LEU A 229 -5.36 -32.07 17.14
CA LEU A 229 -6.46 -31.15 17.41
C LEU A 229 -5.99 -30.13 18.44
N LEU A 230 -6.05 -28.86 18.06
CA LEU A 230 -5.46 -27.76 18.80
C LEU A 230 -6.53 -26.95 19.52
N GLY A 231 -6.24 -26.59 20.76
CA GLY A 231 -7.06 -25.73 21.59
C GLY A 231 -6.27 -24.59 22.21
N VAL A 232 -6.98 -23.51 22.51
CA VAL A 232 -6.50 -22.46 23.42
C VAL A 232 -7.34 -22.55 24.69
N PRO A 233 -6.73 -22.54 25.89
CA PRO A 233 -7.46 -22.55 27.15
C PRO A 233 -8.45 -21.39 27.24
N GLY A 234 -9.56 -21.65 27.93
CA GLY A 234 -10.58 -20.66 28.24
C GLY A 234 -11.40 -21.14 29.44
N SER A 235 -12.26 -20.27 29.97
CA SER A 235 -13.00 -20.50 31.21
C SER A 235 -13.91 -21.74 31.18
N ALA A 236 -14.40 -22.14 30.00
CA ALA A 236 -15.27 -23.30 29.82
C ALA A 236 -14.54 -24.58 29.35
N GLY A 237 -13.22 -24.55 29.19
CA GLY A 237 -12.41 -25.60 28.57
C GLY A 237 -11.66 -25.12 27.33
N LEU A 238 -11.12 -26.04 26.53
CA LEU A 238 -10.35 -25.67 25.35
C LEU A 238 -11.25 -25.11 24.24
N ARG A 239 -10.97 -23.91 23.75
CA ARG A 239 -11.58 -23.42 22.50
C ARG A 239 -10.87 -24.04 21.32
N TYR A 240 -11.58 -24.77 20.46
CA TYR A 240 -11.00 -25.42 19.29
C TYR A 240 -10.51 -24.38 18.26
N VAL A 241 -9.21 -24.41 17.96
CA VAL A 241 -8.57 -23.45 17.02
C VAL A 241 -8.12 -24.11 15.71
N GLY A 242 -8.38 -25.40 15.53
CA GLY A 242 -8.11 -26.10 14.27
C GLY A 242 -7.29 -27.37 14.46
N ARG A 243 -6.76 -27.88 13.34
CA ARG A 243 -5.92 -29.07 13.32
C ARG A 243 -4.62 -28.83 12.56
N VAL A 244 -3.56 -29.51 12.94
CA VAL A 244 -2.24 -29.39 12.30
C VAL A 244 -1.62 -30.75 12.02
N GLY A 245 -1.06 -30.91 10.83
CA GLY A 245 -0.25 -32.08 10.49
C GLY A 245 1.15 -32.00 11.10
N LEU A 246 1.66 -33.11 11.62
CA LEU A 246 2.98 -33.16 12.27
C LEU A 246 4.17 -33.22 11.29
N GLY A 247 3.92 -33.36 9.99
CA GLY A 247 4.97 -33.67 9.02
C GLY A 247 5.61 -35.05 9.28
N ALA A 248 6.78 -35.32 8.69
CA ALA A 248 7.56 -36.53 8.93
C ALA A 248 8.82 -36.23 9.77
N GLY A 249 9.34 -37.22 10.51
CA GLY A 249 10.60 -37.11 11.25
C GLY A 249 10.47 -37.09 12.78
N ALA A 250 11.53 -36.66 13.47
CA ALA A 250 11.66 -36.72 14.93
C ALA A 250 10.55 -35.99 15.72
N PRO A 251 10.04 -34.81 15.31
CA PRO A 251 8.94 -34.13 16.01
C PRO A 251 7.65 -34.95 16.04
N ARG A 252 7.37 -35.70 14.97
CA ARG A 252 6.21 -36.60 14.89
C ARG A 252 6.37 -37.78 15.86
N ALA A 253 7.57 -38.38 15.92
CA ALA A 253 7.84 -39.53 16.78
C ALA A 253 7.68 -39.17 18.27
N ALA A 254 8.21 -38.01 18.69
CA ALA A 254 8.12 -37.54 20.06
C ALA A 254 6.66 -37.37 20.53
N VAL A 255 5.83 -36.70 19.73
CA VAL A 255 4.42 -36.50 20.06
C VAL A 255 3.65 -37.84 20.03
N THR A 256 3.88 -38.66 19.00
CA THR A 256 3.17 -39.94 18.84
C THR A 256 3.43 -40.89 20.00
N ALA A 257 4.63 -40.86 20.60
CA ALA A 257 4.96 -41.69 21.75
C ALA A 257 4.21 -41.29 23.04
N LEU A 258 3.79 -40.03 23.18
CA LEU A 258 3.16 -39.50 24.40
C LEU A 258 1.62 -39.54 24.38
N LEU A 259 1.02 -39.52 23.19
CA LEU A 259 -0.44 -39.43 23.05
C LEU A 259 -1.22 -40.64 23.60
N PRO A 260 -0.76 -41.91 23.48
CA PRO A 260 -1.49 -43.06 24.00
C PRO A 260 -1.78 -42.97 25.51
N ASP A 261 -0.80 -42.52 26.30
CA ASP A 261 -0.93 -42.41 27.76
C ASP A 261 -1.82 -41.24 28.20
N LEU A 262 -2.16 -40.35 27.26
CA LEU A 262 -3.02 -39.20 27.47
C LEU A 262 -4.44 -39.42 26.95
N GLY A 263 -4.74 -40.59 26.41
CA GLY A 263 -6.07 -40.92 25.87
C GLY A 263 -7.18 -40.75 26.92
N THR A 264 -8.32 -40.19 26.49
CA THR A 264 -9.53 -40.05 27.31
C THR A 264 -10.78 -40.26 26.44
N ASP A 265 -11.91 -40.56 27.08
CA ASP A 265 -13.20 -40.74 26.39
C ASP A 265 -13.89 -39.39 26.11
N ASP A 266 -13.60 -38.37 26.93
CA ASP A 266 -14.26 -37.07 26.87
C ASP A 266 -13.42 -36.01 26.16
N SER A 267 -14.08 -35.20 25.31
CA SER A 267 -13.46 -34.05 24.65
C SER A 267 -13.27 -32.89 25.63
N ALA A 268 -12.04 -32.37 25.71
CA ALA A 268 -11.73 -31.15 26.45
C ALA A 268 -12.18 -29.86 25.74
N PHE A 269 -12.71 -29.95 24.50
CA PHE A 269 -13.10 -28.79 23.71
C PHE A 269 -14.47 -28.22 24.08
N ALA A 270 -14.50 -27.01 24.62
CA ALA A 270 -15.70 -26.24 24.89
C ALA A 270 -16.40 -25.86 23.57
N GLY A 271 -17.69 -26.19 23.45
CA GLY A 271 -18.47 -26.01 22.20
C GLY A 271 -18.23 -27.10 21.14
N GLY A 272 -17.41 -28.11 21.44
CA GLY A 272 -17.14 -29.24 20.56
C GLY A 272 -16.25 -28.92 19.36
N VAL A 273 -16.04 -29.92 18.51
CA VAL A 273 -15.30 -29.79 17.25
C VAL A 273 -16.22 -30.14 16.06
N PRO A 274 -15.91 -29.68 14.83
CA PRO A 274 -16.73 -29.99 13.66
C PRO A 274 -17.00 -31.49 13.52
N ALA A 275 -18.24 -31.88 13.19
CA ALA A 275 -18.68 -33.28 13.21
C ALA A 275 -17.80 -34.23 12.39
N GLY A 276 -17.31 -33.80 11.22
CA GLY A 276 -16.40 -34.59 10.38
C GLY A 276 -15.00 -34.78 10.98
N VAL A 277 -14.59 -33.92 11.92
CA VAL A 277 -13.34 -34.08 12.68
C VAL A 277 -13.58 -34.94 13.91
N SER A 278 -14.69 -34.71 14.62
CA SER A 278 -15.05 -35.44 15.85
C SER A 278 -15.18 -36.95 15.62
N ARG A 279 -15.75 -37.35 14.46
CA ARG A 279 -15.98 -38.76 14.10
C ARG A 279 -14.71 -39.62 14.17
N ASP A 280 -13.59 -39.06 13.74
CA ASP A 280 -12.31 -39.77 13.63
C ASP A 280 -11.32 -39.36 14.74
N ALA A 281 -11.78 -38.59 15.72
CA ALA A 281 -10.93 -38.06 16.78
C ALA A 281 -10.68 -39.08 17.89
N ARG A 282 -9.47 -39.04 18.43
CA ARG A 282 -9.10 -39.58 19.73
C ARG A 282 -8.84 -38.40 20.66
N TRP A 283 -9.49 -38.39 21.82
CA TRP A 283 -9.35 -37.29 22.77
C TRP A 283 -8.14 -37.48 23.67
N ALA A 284 -7.52 -36.37 24.04
CA ALA A 284 -6.37 -36.36 24.93
C ALA A 284 -6.66 -35.46 26.14
N VAL A 285 -6.19 -35.88 27.31
CA VAL A 285 -6.13 -35.01 28.48
C VAL A 285 -5.26 -33.79 28.12
N PRO A 286 -5.74 -32.55 28.30
CA PRO A 286 -5.11 -31.34 27.76
C PRO A 286 -3.87 -30.93 28.58
N ARG A 287 -2.77 -31.68 28.46
CA ARG A 287 -1.52 -31.48 29.20
C ARG A 287 -0.32 -31.13 28.34
N LEU A 288 -0.37 -31.45 27.05
CA LEU A 288 0.73 -31.16 26.14
C LEU A 288 0.54 -29.79 25.50
N VAL A 289 1.55 -28.95 25.68
CA VAL A 289 1.66 -27.65 25.03
C VAL A 289 2.58 -27.77 23.83
N GLY A 290 2.16 -27.16 22.73
CA GLY A 290 2.87 -27.15 21.47
C GLY A 290 3.02 -25.76 20.91
N GLN A 291 4.11 -25.52 20.18
CA GLN A 291 4.27 -24.31 19.42
C GLN A 291 3.73 -24.53 18.00
N VAL A 292 2.88 -23.60 17.55
CA VAL A 292 2.42 -23.55 16.16
C VAL A 292 2.71 -22.20 15.56
N GLU A 293 3.10 -22.22 14.29
CA GLU A 293 3.10 -21.04 13.44
C GLU A 293 1.90 -21.06 12.50
N PHE A 294 1.31 -19.92 12.22
CA PHE A 294 0.14 -19.80 11.35
C PHE A 294 0.12 -18.42 10.67
N THR A 295 -0.67 -18.26 9.61
CA THR A 295 -0.66 -17.00 8.84
C THR A 295 -1.60 -15.95 9.41
N GLU A 296 -2.81 -16.36 9.80
CA GLU A 296 -3.84 -15.47 10.35
C GLU A 296 -4.90 -16.27 11.14
N TRP A 297 -5.72 -15.56 11.92
CA TRP A 297 -6.97 -16.08 12.46
C TRP A 297 -8.09 -15.92 11.43
N THR A 298 -8.89 -16.98 11.25
CA THR A 298 -10.14 -16.87 10.48
C THR A 298 -11.22 -16.19 11.32
N ALA A 299 -12.24 -15.59 10.70
CA ALA A 299 -13.41 -15.05 11.41
C ALA A 299 -14.06 -16.04 12.41
N GLY A 300 -14.01 -17.35 12.13
CA GLY A 300 -14.47 -18.40 13.04
C GLY A 300 -13.49 -18.79 14.15
N GLY A 301 -12.49 -17.96 14.45
CA GLY A 301 -11.51 -18.18 15.54
C GLY A 301 -10.56 -19.36 15.34
N ARG A 302 -10.26 -19.76 14.10
CA ARG A 302 -9.35 -20.87 13.75
C ARG A 302 -8.03 -20.38 13.16
N LEU A 303 -6.97 -21.15 13.33
CA LEU A 303 -5.67 -20.89 12.73
C LEU A 303 -5.70 -21.22 11.22
N ARG A 304 -5.27 -20.29 10.38
CA ARG A 304 -5.08 -20.52 8.94
C ARG A 304 -3.68 -21.05 8.65
N LEU A 305 -3.62 -22.13 7.86
CA LEU A 305 -2.39 -22.80 7.42
C LEU A 305 -1.39 -23.04 8.58
N PRO A 306 -1.83 -23.66 9.69
CA PRO A 306 -0.96 -23.90 10.83
C PRO A 306 0.17 -24.89 10.46
N VAL A 307 1.33 -24.66 11.03
CA VAL A 307 2.55 -25.47 10.93
C VAL A 307 3.05 -25.78 12.33
N TRP A 308 3.17 -27.06 12.64
CA TRP A 308 3.69 -27.52 13.92
C TRP A 308 5.19 -27.23 14.05
N ARG A 309 5.60 -26.63 15.16
CA ARG A 309 7.01 -26.32 15.45
C ARG A 309 7.64 -27.22 16.51
N GLY A 310 6.83 -27.85 17.37
CA GLY A 310 7.32 -28.78 18.37
C GLY A 310 6.51 -28.74 19.65
N LEU A 311 6.80 -29.65 20.57
CA LEU A 311 6.35 -29.54 21.95
C LEU A 311 7.13 -28.43 22.66
N VAL A 312 6.46 -27.75 23.58
CA VAL A 312 7.06 -26.76 24.48
C VAL A 312 7.36 -27.46 25.80
N ALA A 313 8.56 -27.23 26.35
CA ALA A 313 8.93 -27.80 27.65
C ALA A 313 8.09 -27.14 28.76
N PRO A 314 7.72 -27.86 29.84
CA PRO A 314 6.91 -27.30 30.92
C PRO A 314 7.42 -25.97 31.48
N GLU A 315 8.74 -25.81 31.58
CA GLU A 315 9.42 -24.59 32.03
C GLU A 315 9.34 -23.41 31.05
N ASP A 316 9.02 -23.65 29.77
CA ASP A 316 8.91 -22.65 28.72
C ASP A 316 7.45 -22.31 28.37
N VAL A 317 6.49 -22.90 29.10
CA VAL A 317 5.06 -22.59 28.91
C VAL A 317 4.79 -21.16 29.36
N GLU A 318 4.14 -20.38 28.50
CA GLU A 318 3.80 -18.98 28.80
C GLU A 318 2.92 -18.90 30.07
N ASP A 319 3.30 -18.06 31.04
CA ASP A 319 2.63 -17.94 32.35
C ASP A 319 1.11 -17.66 32.22
N GLY A 320 0.71 -16.94 31.16
CA GLY A 320 -0.69 -16.62 30.86
C GLY A 320 -1.41 -17.56 29.90
N LEU A 321 -0.82 -18.71 29.52
CA LEU A 321 -1.46 -19.65 28.59
C LEU A 321 -2.79 -20.19 29.14
N TRP A 322 -2.83 -20.38 30.46
CA TRP A 322 -3.99 -20.91 31.18
C TRP A 322 -4.81 -19.82 31.87
N ASP A 323 -4.31 -18.58 31.88
CA ASP A 323 -5.03 -17.43 32.40
C ASP A 323 -6.11 -17.00 31.39
N ASP A 324 -7.27 -16.68 31.92
CA ASP A 324 -8.52 -16.33 31.24
C ASP A 324 -8.45 -15.04 30.39
N GLY A 325 -7.24 -14.53 30.12
CA GLY A 325 -6.89 -13.22 29.56
C GLY A 325 -7.30 -13.01 28.10
N PHE A 326 -8.58 -13.19 27.79
CA PHE A 326 -9.30 -12.26 26.94
C PHE A 326 -9.75 -11.09 27.81
N ALA A 327 -8.81 -10.22 28.19
CA ALA A 327 -9.20 -8.83 28.40
C ALA A 327 -9.59 -8.30 27.01
N ASP A 328 -10.87 -7.95 26.88
CA ASP A 328 -11.61 -7.12 25.92
C ASP A 328 -10.90 -6.19 24.89
N ASP A 329 -9.60 -6.29 24.62
CA ASP A 329 -8.84 -5.31 23.81
C ASP A 329 -8.89 -5.53 22.28
N GLU A 330 -9.67 -6.49 21.78
CA GLU A 330 -9.99 -6.62 20.35
C GLU A 330 -11.50 -6.79 20.11
N ARG A 331 -12.32 -5.95 20.76
CA ARG A 331 -13.71 -5.70 20.33
C ARG A 331 -13.66 -5.02 18.96
N TRP A 332 -13.90 -5.79 17.90
CA TRP A 332 -14.51 -5.26 16.69
C TRP A 332 -15.98 -5.05 17.03
N ASP A 333 -16.40 -3.80 17.14
CA ASP A 333 -17.78 -3.44 17.44
C ASP A 333 -18.74 -4.15 16.47
N ASP A 334 -19.54 -5.07 17.01
CA ASP A 334 -20.72 -5.66 16.38
C ASP A 334 -21.90 -5.31 17.30
N GLU A 335 -22.30 -4.04 17.27
CA GLU A 335 -23.57 -3.58 17.82
C GLU A 335 -24.28 -2.72 16.78
N THR A 336 -25.29 -3.29 16.14
CA THR A 336 -26.61 -2.65 16.08
C THR A 336 -27.69 -3.72 15.84
N ASP A 337 -28.30 -4.07 16.97
CA ASP A 337 -29.69 -4.43 17.19
C ASP A 337 -30.40 -5.40 16.24
N SER A 338 -30.53 -6.62 16.75
CA SER A 338 -31.77 -7.38 16.69
C SER A 338 -32.77 -6.83 17.72
N GLU A 339 -33.75 -6.04 17.30
CA GLU A 339 -35.05 -6.04 17.96
C GLU A 339 -36.03 -6.89 17.14
N ALA A 340 -36.38 -8.05 17.71
CA ALA A 340 -37.43 -8.91 17.24
C ALA A 340 -38.79 -8.29 17.59
N GLY A 341 -39.49 -7.78 16.57
CA GLY A 341 -40.93 -7.54 16.58
C GLY A 341 -41.63 -8.56 15.69
N THR A 342 -42.26 -9.56 16.29
CA THR A 342 -43.12 -10.57 15.67
C THR A 342 -44.34 -9.94 14.98
N VAL A 343 -44.59 -10.21 13.69
CA VAL A 343 -45.94 -10.34 13.11
C VAL A 343 -45.93 -11.32 11.93
N ASP A 344 -47.00 -12.10 11.85
CA ASP A 344 -47.30 -13.29 11.05
C ASP A 344 -47.22 -13.19 9.51
N LEU A 345 -47.06 -14.38 8.93
CA LEU A 345 -47.11 -14.72 7.51
C LEU A 345 -48.56 -14.81 7.01
N ASP A 346 -48.85 -14.13 5.91
CA ASP A 346 -49.74 -14.64 4.85
C ASP A 346 -49.46 -13.86 3.55
N GLY A 347 -49.22 -14.58 2.44
CA GLY A 347 -49.33 -14.03 1.08
C GLY A 347 -50.64 -14.50 0.43
N PRO A 348 -50.83 -14.36 -0.89
CA PRO A 348 -50.13 -13.53 -1.88
C PRO A 348 -51.10 -12.66 -2.72
N GLU A 349 -50.60 -11.73 -3.55
CA GLU A 349 -51.20 -11.40 -4.86
C GLU A 349 -50.32 -10.44 -5.69
N GLU A 350 -49.92 -10.90 -6.89
CA GLU A 350 -49.64 -10.05 -8.08
C GLU A 350 -50.94 -9.35 -8.51
N PRO A 351 -50.95 -8.18 -9.21
CA PRO A 351 -50.25 -8.02 -10.50
C PRO A 351 -49.81 -6.60 -10.94
N ALA A 352 -49.15 -6.59 -12.11
CA ALA A 352 -49.18 -5.60 -13.21
C ALA A 352 -48.17 -4.43 -13.27
N ALA A 353 -47.40 -4.46 -14.36
CA ALA A 353 -46.55 -3.38 -14.90
C ALA A 353 -47.38 -2.20 -15.46
N PRO A 354 -46.75 -1.03 -15.67
CA PRO A 354 -46.62 -0.58 -17.06
C PRO A 354 -45.33 0.18 -17.45
N GLN A 355 -44.92 -0.11 -18.69
CA GLN A 355 -44.45 0.73 -19.81
C GLN A 355 -43.19 1.63 -19.73
N ALA A 356 -42.37 1.40 -20.75
CA ALA A 356 -41.18 2.13 -21.18
C ALA A 356 -41.51 3.45 -21.88
N ALA A 357 -40.63 4.44 -21.72
CA ALA A 357 -40.58 5.64 -22.54
C ALA A 357 -39.24 5.68 -23.32
N SER A 358 -39.36 5.96 -24.62
CA SER A 358 -38.29 6.10 -25.63
C SER A 358 -37.59 7.48 -25.55
N PRO A 359 -36.40 7.64 -26.18
CA PRO A 359 -35.54 8.81 -26.02
C PRO A 359 -35.86 9.94 -27.03
N PRO A 360 -35.39 11.18 -26.83
CA PRO A 360 -35.46 12.20 -27.87
C PRO A 360 -34.21 12.22 -28.77
N GLU A 361 -34.50 12.52 -30.03
CA GLU A 361 -33.61 12.66 -31.18
C GLU A 361 -32.85 13.99 -31.21
N ALA A 362 -31.87 14.00 -32.11
CA ALA A 362 -30.93 15.06 -32.45
C ALA A 362 -31.57 16.32 -33.06
N SER A 363 -30.83 17.44 -32.97
CA SER A 363 -30.89 18.52 -33.95
C SER A 363 -29.50 19.15 -34.09
N GLU A 364 -29.03 19.17 -35.34
CA GLU A 364 -27.84 19.85 -35.85
C GLU A 364 -28.09 21.36 -36.10
N VAL A 365 -27.03 22.02 -36.60
CA VAL A 365 -26.96 23.32 -37.33
C VAL A 365 -26.56 24.48 -36.38
N THR A 366 -25.46 25.23 -36.53
CA THR A 366 -24.61 25.63 -37.68
C THR A 366 -23.27 26.23 -37.20
N GLU A 367 -22.28 26.23 -38.10
CA GLU A 367 -20.99 26.94 -38.04
C GLU A 367 -21.09 28.48 -37.90
N ALA A 368 -20.12 29.08 -37.21
CA ALA A 368 -19.49 30.34 -37.62
C ALA A 368 -18.06 30.42 -37.05
N THR A 369 -17.10 30.48 -37.98
CA THR A 369 -15.69 30.85 -37.79
C THR A 369 -15.53 32.28 -37.30
N GLU A 370 -14.67 32.49 -36.29
CA GLU A 370 -13.88 33.72 -36.19
C GLU A 370 -12.53 33.41 -35.52
N ALA A 371 -11.46 33.82 -36.20
CA ALA A 371 -10.09 33.71 -35.77
C ALA A 371 -9.71 34.96 -34.96
N THR A 372 -9.11 34.76 -33.79
CA THR A 372 -8.41 35.82 -33.09
C THR A 372 -7.20 35.23 -32.36
N GLU A 373 -6.00 35.55 -32.88
CA GLU A 373 -4.74 35.44 -32.15
C GLU A 373 -4.84 36.31 -30.88
N ALA A 374 -4.79 35.67 -29.72
CA ALA A 374 -4.59 36.33 -28.44
C ALA A 374 -3.45 35.62 -27.71
N THR A 375 -2.37 36.36 -27.49
CA THR A 375 -1.26 36.00 -26.60
C THR A 375 -1.80 35.82 -25.17
N GLU A 376 -2.13 34.59 -24.79
CA GLU A 376 -2.57 34.25 -23.43
C GLU A 376 -1.42 34.45 -22.43
N ARG A 377 -1.59 35.41 -21.51
CA ARG A 377 -0.93 35.38 -20.21
C ARG A 377 -1.57 34.24 -19.41
N PRO A 378 -0.82 33.41 -18.67
CA PRO A 378 -1.43 32.37 -17.85
C PRO A 378 -2.34 33.01 -16.80
N GLU A 379 -3.63 32.68 -16.85
CA GLU A 379 -4.58 33.00 -15.79
C GLU A 379 -4.20 32.24 -14.50
N PRO A 380 -4.41 32.84 -13.31
CA PRO A 380 -4.28 32.11 -12.06
C PRO A 380 -5.51 31.21 -11.88
N LEU A 381 -5.32 29.90 -11.70
CA LEU A 381 -6.36 28.94 -11.27
C LEU A 381 -6.10 28.50 -9.81
N PRO A 382 -7.10 28.02 -9.03
CA PRO A 382 -8.51 28.43 -8.93
C PRO A 382 -9.01 28.62 -7.47
N ASP A 383 -10.28 29.06 -7.33
CA ASP A 383 -11.29 28.97 -6.24
C ASP A 383 -10.87 28.78 -4.74
N PRO A 384 -11.45 29.52 -3.76
CA PRO A 384 -11.29 29.26 -2.31
C PRO A 384 -11.47 27.81 -1.84
N VAL A 385 -12.17 26.93 -2.56
CA VAL A 385 -12.23 25.49 -2.26
C VAL A 385 -10.88 24.78 -2.52
N ALA A 386 -10.13 25.17 -3.56
CA ALA A 386 -8.79 24.65 -3.83
C ALA A 386 -7.77 25.12 -2.77
N ARG A 387 -7.96 26.32 -2.22
CA ARG A 387 -7.16 26.85 -1.09
C ARG A 387 -7.36 26.08 0.22
N ALA A 388 -8.51 25.40 0.40
CA ALA A 388 -8.75 24.52 1.54
C ALA A 388 -8.10 23.14 1.35
N GLN A 389 -8.07 22.63 0.10
CA GLN A 389 -7.46 21.35 -0.24
C GLN A 389 -5.92 21.39 -0.25
N ALA A 390 -5.33 22.56 -0.56
CA ALA A 390 -3.88 22.79 -0.48
C ALA A 390 -3.29 22.70 0.95
N ARG A 391 -4.12 22.75 2.01
CA ARG A 391 -3.67 22.81 3.41
C ARG A 391 -3.32 21.48 4.03
N ARG A 392 -3.77 20.36 3.45
CA ARG A 392 -3.26 19.05 3.82
C ARG A 392 -2.02 18.77 2.99
N LEU A 393 -0.92 18.44 3.66
CA LEU A 393 0.18 17.79 2.98
C LEU A 393 -0.36 16.54 2.29
N GLU A 394 -0.09 16.41 1.00
CA GLU A 394 -0.53 15.26 0.24
C GLU A 394 0.02 13.99 0.87
N GLN A 395 -0.80 12.95 0.97
CA GLN A 395 -0.38 11.68 1.59
C GLN A 395 0.89 11.13 0.92
N HIS A 396 1.02 11.27 -0.40
CA HIS A 396 2.22 10.85 -1.14
C HIS A 396 3.47 11.63 -0.70
N PHE A 397 3.36 12.96 -0.51
CA PHE A 397 4.47 13.81 -0.08
C PHE A 397 4.96 13.38 1.31
N VAL A 398 4.03 13.08 2.22
CA VAL A 398 4.33 12.56 3.56
C VAL A 398 5.11 11.25 3.47
N TYR A 399 4.62 10.27 2.71
CA TYR A 399 5.30 8.98 2.58
C TYR A 399 6.66 9.09 1.90
N ASN A 400 6.78 9.89 0.84
CA ASN A 400 8.03 10.09 0.12
C ASN A 400 9.07 10.81 0.97
N SER A 401 8.65 11.84 1.71
CA SER A 401 9.50 12.56 2.66
C SER A 401 10.04 11.62 3.73
N LEU A 402 9.18 10.84 4.37
CA LEU A 402 9.57 9.89 5.41
C LEU A 402 10.49 8.78 4.87
N ASN A 403 10.24 8.26 3.67
CA ASN A 403 11.12 7.28 3.03
C ASN A 403 12.51 7.85 2.73
N THR A 404 12.56 9.09 2.23
CA THR A 404 13.82 9.80 1.97
C THR A 404 14.60 10.01 3.27
N ILE A 405 13.93 10.52 4.31
CA ILE A 405 14.51 10.69 5.65
C ILE A 405 15.05 9.35 6.18
N ALA A 406 14.23 8.29 6.13
CA ALA A 406 14.60 6.97 6.60
C ALA A 406 15.82 6.40 5.87
N SER A 407 15.94 6.65 4.56
CA SER A 407 17.10 6.20 3.77
C SER A 407 18.41 6.87 4.22
N LEU A 408 18.33 8.11 4.70
CA LEU A 408 19.48 8.92 5.13
C LEU A 408 19.92 8.62 6.57
N VAL A 409 19.06 8.04 7.43
CA VAL A 409 19.37 7.79 8.85
C VAL A 409 20.69 7.05 9.06
N ARG A 410 21.08 6.15 8.14
CA ARG A 410 22.35 5.41 8.24
C ARG A 410 23.53 6.06 7.51
N THR A 411 23.27 6.75 6.41
CA THR A 411 24.33 7.27 5.53
C THR A 411 24.71 8.71 5.86
N ASP A 412 23.74 9.51 6.28
CA ASP A 412 23.88 10.90 6.71
C ASP A 412 22.85 11.23 7.82
N PRO A 413 23.12 10.81 9.07
CA PRO A 413 22.19 11.03 10.19
C PRO A 413 22.00 12.52 10.52
N GLY A 414 22.98 13.37 10.20
CA GLY A 414 22.88 14.82 10.38
C GLY A 414 21.80 15.38 9.46
N ARG A 415 21.91 15.08 8.16
CA ARG A 415 20.92 15.51 7.17
C ARG A 415 19.54 14.90 7.41
N ALA A 416 19.47 13.63 7.81
CA ALA A 416 18.21 12.98 8.16
C ALA A 416 17.49 13.69 9.32
N ARG A 417 18.23 14.12 10.35
CA ARG A 417 17.68 14.86 11.48
C ARG A 417 17.15 16.24 11.07
N GLU A 418 17.89 16.96 10.23
CA GLU A 418 17.45 18.26 9.69
C GLU A 418 16.14 18.12 8.92
N LEU A 419 16.07 17.15 8.01
CA LEU A 419 14.87 16.90 7.21
C LEU A 419 13.68 16.44 8.07
N LEU A 420 13.92 15.64 9.11
CA LEU A 420 12.87 15.22 10.03
C LEU A 420 12.30 16.40 10.84
N LEU A 421 13.16 17.31 11.30
CA LEU A 421 12.73 18.53 11.99
C LEU A 421 11.96 19.44 11.03
N GLY A 422 12.49 19.67 9.82
CA GLY A 422 11.81 20.45 8.79
C GLY A 422 10.46 19.85 8.39
N PHE A 423 10.35 18.52 8.31
CA PHE A 423 9.09 17.83 8.07
C PHE A 423 8.09 18.04 9.22
N ALA A 424 8.54 17.94 10.48
CA ALA A 424 7.70 18.22 11.63
C ALA A 424 7.21 19.69 11.64
N ASP A 425 8.08 20.64 11.31
CA ASP A 425 7.72 22.05 11.24
C ASP A 425 6.72 22.34 10.10
N LEU A 426 6.92 21.70 8.95
CA LEU A 426 5.98 21.77 7.83
C LEU A 426 4.61 21.18 8.18
N THR A 427 4.55 20.05 8.90
CA THR A 427 3.27 19.48 9.36
C THR A 427 2.56 20.41 10.35
N ARG A 428 3.30 21.05 11.27
CA ARG A 428 2.72 22.05 12.18
C ARG A 428 2.21 23.28 11.46
N ALA A 429 2.92 23.74 10.43
CA ALA A 429 2.48 24.86 9.61
C ALA A 429 1.20 24.52 8.84
N ALA A 430 1.09 23.31 8.29
CA ALA A 430 -0.09 22.82 7.60
C ALA A 430 -1.33 22.67 8.50
N ASP A 431 -1.12 22.30 9.77
CA ASP A 431 -2.20 22.13 10.76
C ASP A 431 -2.64 23.46 11.43
N ARG A 432 -1.99 24.60 11.11
CA ARG A 432 -2.29 25.90 11.72
C ARG A 432 -3.63 26.48 11.23
N PRO A 433 -4.47 27.06 12.11
CA PRO A 433 -5.68 27.79 11.72
C PRO A 433 -5.41 28.95 10.75
N THR A 434 -6.35 29.24 9.85
CA THR A 434 -6.20 30.30 8.84
C THR A 434 -6.02 31.71 9.40
N ASP A 435 -6.64 31.95 10.56
CA ASP A 435 -6.74 33.29 11.14
C ASP A 435 -5.53 33.60 12.02
N ASP A 436 -4.60 32.64 12.17
CA ASP A 436 -3.35 32.86 12.86
C ASP A 436 -2.46 33.79 12.05
N ALA A 437 -2.15 34.95 12.62
CA ALA A 437 -1.17 35.85 12.04
C ALA A 437 0.21 35.19 12.05
N ILE A 438 0.83 35.10 10.87
CA ILE A 438 2.21 34.64 10.71
C ILE A 438 3.04 35.76 10.08
N THR A 439 4.35 35.66 10.24
CA THR A 439 5.29 36.56 9.55
C THR A 439 5.68 35.99 8.19
N LEU A 440 6.18 36.85 7.30
CA LEU A 440 6.79 36.42 6.04
C LEU A 440 7.96 35.47 6.28
N ARG A 441 8.72 35.66 7.36
CA ARG A 441 9.77 34.74 7.78
C ARG A 441 9.21 33.33 8.01
N ASP A 442 8.13 33.19 8.76
CA ASP A 442 7.52 31.89 9.05
C ASP A 442 7.05 31.16 7.78
N GLU A 443 6.44 31.91 6.85
CA GLU A 443 6.02 31.37 5.56
C GLU A 443 7.22 30.93 4.71
N LEU A 444 8.26 31.77 4.60
CA LEU A 444 9.47 31.45 3.85
C LEU A 444 10.28 30.32 4.48
N ASP A 445 10.25 30.16 5.80
CA ASP A 445 10.85 29.01 6.49
C ASP A 445 10.12 27.70 6.15
N SER A 446 8.78 27.75 6.05
CA SER A 446 7.97 26.62 5.59
C SER A 446 8.29 26.27 4.12
N VAL A 447 8.45 27.29 3.26
CA VAL A 447 8.91 27.13 1.87
C VAL A 447 10.30 26.47 1.81
N ARG A 448 11.25 26.93 2.62
CA ARG A 448 12.60 26.34 2.69
C ARG A 448 12.55 24.88 3.15
N ALA A 449 11.77 24.56 4.18
CA ALA A 449 11.64 23.20 4.69
C ALA A 449 11.06 22.25 3.62
N TYR A 450 10.01 22.69 2.92
CA TYR A 450 9.45 21.94 1.79
C TYR A 450 10.49 21.71 0.68
N LEU A 451 11.15 22.77 0.21
CA LEU A 451 12.14 22.66 -0.86
C LEU A 451 13.33 21.79 -0.47
N GLN A 452 13.74 21.77 0.80
CA GLN A 452 14.80 20.88 1.28
C GLN A 452 14.40 19.41 1.26
N LEU A 453 13.15 19.09 1.59
CA LEU A 453 12.60 17.73 1.48
C LEU A 453 12.53 17.29 0.02
N GLU A 454 12.05 18.16 -0.86
CA GLU A 454 12.00 17.90 -2.30
C GLU A 454 13.39 17.77 -2.92
N GLN A 455 14.36 18.59 -2.52
CA GLN A 455 15.75 18.44 -2.96
C GLN A 455 16.37 17.12 -2.51
N ALA A 456 16.03 16.64 -1.32
CA ALA A 456 16.48 15.33 -0.84
C ALA A 456 15.86 14.19 -1.67
N ARG A 457 14.61 14.35 -2.12
CA ARG A 457 13.89 13.41 -3.01
C ARG A 457 14.47 13.40 -4.43
N PHE A 458 14.56 14.56 -5.05
CA PHE A 458 14.99 14.72 -6.45
C PHE A 458 16.52 14.70 -6.63
N GLY A 459 17.28 14.79 -5.54
CA GLY A 459 18.73 14.86 -5.57
C GLY A 459 19.22 16.03 -6.42
N LYS A 460 20.05 15.75 -7.43
CA LYS A 460 20.64 16.78 -8.31
C LYS A 460 19.66 17.38 -9.32
N ARG A 461 18.45 16.81 -9.46
CA ARG A 461 17.43 17.27 -10.41
C ARG A 461 16.67 18.51 -9.94
N LEU A 462 16.74 18.86 -8.65
CA LEU A 462 16.12 20.07 -8.14
C LEU A 462 17.18 20.96 -7.49
N THR A 463 17.35 22.17 -8.02
CA THR A 463 18.04 23.25 -7.30
C THR A 463 16.99 24.20 -6.75
N ALA A 464 17.26 24.82 -5.59
CA ALA A 464 16.33 25.79 -5.05
C ALA A 464 17.04 26.84 -4.22
N GLN A 465 16.53 28.07 -4.29
CA GLN A 465 17.02 29.21 -3.54
C GLN A 465 15.85 30.05 -3.03
N VAL A 466 15.92 30.49 -1.78
CA VAL A 466 14.90 31.32 -1.14
C VAL A 466 15.57 32.53 -0.50
N SER A 467 15.17 33.73 -0.89
CA SER A 467 15.71 34.99 -0.35
C SER A 467 14.63 36.03 -0.08
N SER A 468 14.84 36.84 0.95
CA SER A 468 14.03 38.00 1.30
C SER A 468 14.88 39.27 1.30
N ALA A 469 14.33 40.37 0.82
CA ALA A 469 14.95 41.67 0.97
C ALA A 469 14.99 42.11 2.45
N PRO A 470 16.01 42.88 2.88
CA PRO A 470 16.12 43.31 4.27
C PRO A 470 14.88 44.08 4.74
N GLY A 471 14.39 43.76 5.93
CA GLY A 471 13.26 44.45 6.56
C GLY A 471 11.87 43.89 6.23
N LEU A 472 11.77 42.86 5.38
CA LEU A 472 10.48 42.23 5.04
C LEU A 472 10.09 41.07 5.96
N ASP A 473 11.05 40.48 6.66
CA ASP A 473 10.86 39.21 7.39
C ASP A 473 9.72 39.24 8.41
N ASP A 474 9.56 40.35 9.14
CA ASP A 474 8.60 40.46 10.24
C ASP A 474 7.23 41.00 9.77
N LEU A 475 7.06 41.24 8.47
CA LEU A 475 5.79 41.68 7.89
C LEU A 475 4.75 40.55 7.91
N PRO A 476 3.46 40.87 8.02
CA PRO A 476 2.41 39.86 8.02
C PRO A 476 2.34 39.11 6.68
N ALA A 477 2.08 37.81 6.76
CA ALA A 477 1.87 36.94 5.62
C ALA A 477 0.63 36.08 5.81
N THR A 478 0.05 35.62 4.70
CA THR A 478 -1.05 34.66 4.73
C THR A 478 -0.48 33.24 4.81
N PRO A 479 -0.86 32.44 5.82
CA PRO A 479 -0.38 31.08 5.94
C PRO A 479 -0.57 30.26 4.67
N MET A 480 0.46 29.54 4.27
CA MET A 480 0.49 28.59 3.15
C MET A 480 0.33 29.20 1.76
N GLU A 481 0.18 30.52 1.60
CA GLU A 481 -0.07 31.12 0.29
C GLU A 481 1.12 30.97 -0.66
N VAL A 482 2.33 31.31 -0.18
CA VAL A 482 3.55 31.19 -0.97
C VAL A 482 3.93 29.73 -1.13
N LEU A 483 3.84 28.96 -0.04
CA LEU A 483 4.17 27.54 -0.05
C LEU A 483 3.26 26.75 -1.01
N ALA A 484 1.96 27.03 -1.05
CA ALA A 484 1.05 26.36 -1.99
C ALA A 484 1.46 26.61 -3.46
N GLN A 485 1.82 27.86 -3.80
CA GLN A 485 2.28 28.18 -5.14
C GLN A 485 3.63 27.51 -5.47
N VAL A 486 4.58 27.50 -4.54
CA VAL A 486 5.86 26.81 -4.72
C VAL A 486 5.63 25.30 -4.93
N ARG A 487 4.68 24.70 -4.20
CA ARG A 487 4.28 23.31 -4.39
C ARG A 487 3.79 23.06 -5.81
N ALA A 488 2.85 23.88 -6.28
CA ALA A 488 2.33 23.77 -7.64
C ALA A 488 3.43 23.90 -8.70
N VAL A 489 4.38 24.83 -8.54
CA VAL A 489 5.52 24.96 -9.46
C VAL A 489 6.39 23.70 -9.47
N VAL A 490 6.72 23.15 -8.29
CA VAL A 490 7.50 21.91 -8.23
C VAL A 490 6.74 20.74 -8.86
N GLN A 491 5.47 20.55 -8.53
CA GLN A 491 4.66 19.41 -8.96
C GLN A 491 4.27 19.47 -10.44
N GLU A 492 3.89 20.64 -10.93
CA GLU A 492 3.31 20.80 -12.27
C GLU A 492 4.36 21.19 -13.33
N VAL A 493 5.49 21.79 -12.92
CA VAL A 493 6.50 22.32 -13.85
C VAL A 493 7.82 21.56 -13.75
N VAL A 494 8.33 21.30 -12.54
CA VAL A 494 9.64 20.67 -12.36
C VAL A 494 9.57 19.14 -12.41
N GLU A 495 8.66 18.55 -11.65
CA GLU A 495 8.51 17.09 -11.49
C GLU A 495 8.28 16.35 -12.83
N PRO A 496 7.47 16.87 -13.78
CA PRO A 496 7.26 16.22 -15.07
C PRO A 496 8.50 16.19 -15.99
N ARG A 497 9.55 16.95 -15.68
CA ARG A 497 10.72 17.13 -16.54
C ARG A 497 11.86 16.17 -16.15
N PRO A 498 12.29 15.25 -17.03
CA PRO A 498 13.35 14.28 -16.74
C PRO A 498 14.69 14.93 -16.32
N GLU A 499 15.03 16.06 -16.93
CA GLU A 499 16.23 16.83 -16.58
C GLU A 499 16.13 17.56 -15.23
N GLY A 500 14.92 17.68 -14.69
CA GLY A 500 14.64 18.46 -13.49
C GLY A 500 14.52 19.96 -13.77
N GLY A 501 14.79 20.78 -12.74
CA GLY A 501 14.64 22.23 -12.81
C GLY A 501 15.19 22.93 -11.57
N GLY A 502 15.03 24.24 -11.54
CA GLY A 502 15.47 25.05 -10.40
C GLY A 502 14.41 26.04 -9.97
N VAL A 503 14.14 26.15 -8.67
CA VAL A 503 13.12 27.05 -8.13
C VAL A 503 13.77 28.16 -7.32
N THR A 504 13.59 29.40 -7.76
CA THR A 504 14.03 30.58 -7.02
C THR A 504 12.81 31.30 -6.46
N VAL A 505 12.82 31.60 -5.16
CA VAL A 505 11.77 32.36 -4.46
C VAL A 505 12.38 33.63 -3.89
N GLU A 506 11.87 34.77 -4.32
CA GLU A 506 12.39 36.09 -3.96
C GLU A 506 11.27 36.99 -3.42
N ALA A 507 11.40 37.42 -2.17
CA ALA A 507 10.55 38.45 -1.59
C ALA A 507 11.21 39.83 -1.71
N ALA A 508 10.52 40.79 -2.31
CA ALA A 508 11.02 42.14 -2.54
C ALA A 508 9.94 43.19 -2.26
N ALA A 509 10.35 44.41 -1.90
CA ALA A 509 9.44 45.53 -1.71
C ALA A 509 8.89 46.03 -3.07
N ASP A 510 7.59 46.32 -3.11
CA ASP A 510 6.83 46.89 -4.23
C ASP A 510 5.93 48.02 -3.70
N GLY A 511 6.47 49.24 -3.62
CA GLY A 511 5.74 50.40 -3.10
C GLY A 511 5.50 50.34 -1.59
N GLU A 512 4.23 50.38 -1.18
CA GLU A 512 3.78 50.17 0.22
C GLU A 512 3.51 48.69 0.53
N HIS A 513 3.86 47.79 -0.38
CA HIS A 513 3.66 46.35 -0.21
C HIS A 513 4.94 45.56 -0.45
N TYR A 514 4.90 44.25 -0.20
CA TYR A 514 5.89 43.32 -0.71
C TYR A 514 5.28 42.35 -1.72
N VAL A 515 6.10 41.87 -2.65
CA VAL A 515 5.78 40.84 -3.62
C VAL A 515 6.70 39.65 -3.41
N VAL A 516 6.15 38.45 -3.61
CA VAL A 516 6.95 37.23 -3.67
C VAL A 516 6.94 36.71 -5.09
N THR A 517 8.12 36.58 -5.68
CA THR A 517 8.32 36.12 -7.04
C THR A 517 8.92 34.72 -7.00
N ILE A 518 8.27 33.77 -7.68
CA ILE A 518 8.71 32.39 -7.83
C ILE A 518 9.12 32.22 -9.28
N THR A 519 10.35 31.76 -9.54
CA THR A 519 10.88 31.57 -10.89
C THR A 519 11.37 30.15 -11.06
N GLU A 520 10.96 29.48 -12.14
CA GLU A 520 11.55 28.23 -12.58
C GLU A 520 12.69 28.54 -13.56
N THR A 521 13.91 28.24 -13.16
CA THR A 521 15.14 28.68 -13.83
C THR A 521 15.37 28.08 -15.21
N ALA A 522 14.88 26.87 -15.48
CA ALA A 522 15.12 26.19 -16.75
C ALA A 522 14.16 26.66 -17.87
N THR A 523 12.94 27.05 -17.52
CA THR A 523 11.93 27.63 -18.43
C THR A 523 11.91 29.17 -18.41
N ALA A 524 12.52 29.79 -17.40
CA ALA A 524 12.38 31.21 -17.08
C ALA A 524 10.91 31.64 -16.87
N GLN A 525 10.03 30.71 -16.49
CA GLN A 525 8.65 31.01 -16.15
C GLN A 525 8.59 31.59 -14.74
N THR A 526 7.77 32.63 -14.56
CA THR A 526 7.69 33.40 -13.31
C THR A 526 6.25 33.57 -12.86
N TRP A 527 6.02 33.38 -11.57
CA TRP A 527 4.77 33.62 -10.87
C TRP A 527 4.99 34.69 -9.80
N THR A 528 4.06 35.65 -9.69
CA THR A 528 4.16 36.73 -8.70
C THR A 528 2.94 36.69 -7.79
N ILE A 529 3.19 36.61 -6.49
CA ILE A 529 2.19 36.66 -5.44
C ILE A 529 2.25 38.04 -4.79
N ARG A 530 1.08 38.66 -4.64
CA ARG A 530 0.87 39.84 -3.80
C ARG A 530 0.06 39.38 -2.59
N PRO A 531 0.69 39.03 -1.47
CA PRO A 531 -0.03 38.44 -0.35
C PRO A 531 -1.12 39.37 0.16
N ALA A 532 -2.25 38.80 0.56
CA ALA A 532 -3.41 39.60 0.98
C ALA A 532 -3.12 40.50 2.20
N ALA A 533 -2.12 40.11 3.01
CA ALA A 533 -1.66 40.84 4.18
C ALA A 533 -0.42 41.73 3.91
N ALA A 534 -0.02 41.95 2.65
CA ALA A 534 1.30 42.47 2.31
C ALA A 534 1.54 43.97 2.53
N THR A 535 0.99 44.63 3.54
CA THR A 535 1.26 46.06 3.80
C THR A 535 2.57 46.24 4.59
N LEU A 536 3.45 47.14 4.13
CA LEU A 536 4.74 47.49 4.73
C LEU A 536 4.61 48.26 6.05
#